data_AF-A0A0G4PHZ1-F1
#
_entry.id   AF-A0A0G4PHZ1-F1
#
_cell.length_a   1.000
_cell.length_b   1.000
_cell.length_c   1.000
_cell.angle_alpha   90.00
_cell.angle_beta   90.00
_cell.angle_gamma   90.00
#
_symmetry.space_group_name_H-M   'P 1'
#
loop_
_entity.id
_entity.type
_entity.pdbx_description
1 polymer ?
#
loop_
_entity_poly.entity_id
_entity_poly.type
_entity_poly.pdbx_seq_one_letter_code
_entity_poly.pdbx_strand_id
1 'polypeptide(L)'
;MASETQLLDRLSVEEKVQLLSAVDWWRTPVIKKDDAFIPHIKMSDGPNGARGESYVSGITAACFPCSTCIGATFDVDRVHQLGEEIAKETITKSANVLLAPTMNIIRSPLGGRNYETYSEDPYVIGTLAAAFVNGCQSQGIAATPKHFVANDSEKRRTKMTSEVDEQTLREIYMLPFQLVLRDSDPWCLMTSYNKVNGEYCADSNRLIEDILRKELGFSGVVVSDWLGVYSTAKAVNSGLDLEMPGPTRWRGLKLLKEIESSAVPIEAIDRSVERILALARKTGRFENPEELPEKSIPDDDRMEFIAKLAAEGAVLLKNENGLLPLKPGTRVAVIGHHATNPSIGGGGSAKVLAQHTVSPLEALEKSGLQCRHSPGVPVYATVPHFKPDVISVIDDTGPGQRDLKDFPILLE
;
A
#
# COMPACT_ATOMS: atom_id res chain seq x y z
N MET A 1 3.74 1.63 32.92
CA MET A 1 4.35 0.57 32.07
C MET A 1 5.85 0.73 32.05
N ALA A 2 6.60 -0.36 31.85
CA ALA A 2 8.05 -0.29 31.68
C ALA A 2 8.41 0.62 30.48
N SER A 3 9.55 1.32 30.56
CA SER A 3 10.15 2.01 29.41
C SER A 3 10.65 1.02 28.37
N GLU A 4 10.90 1.49 27.15
CA GLU A 4 11.48 0.71 26.05
C GLU A 4 12.79 0.06 26.50
N THR A 5 13.69 0.81 27.14
CA THR A 5 14.95 0.31 27.67
C THR A 5 14.73 -0.79 28.72
N GLN A 6 13.77 -0.60 29.64
CA GLN A 6 13.45 -1.63 30.64
C GLN A 6 12.87 -2.90 30.02
N LEU A 7 12.08 -2.79 28.94
CA LEU A 7 11.57 -3.97 28.22
C LEU A 7 12.70 -4.64 27.46
N LEU A 8 13.55 -3.88 26.78
CA LEU A 8 14.70 -4.36 26.03
C LEU A 8 15.65 -5.19 26.91
N ASP A 9 15.93 -4.72 28.13
CA ASP A 9 16.81 -5.40 29.10
C ASP A 9 16.24 -6.74 29.59
N ARG A 10 14.92 -6.96 29.47
CA ARG A 10 14.24 -8.20 29.88
C ARG A 10 14.18 -9.25 28.77
N LEU A 11 14.51 -8.88 27.54
CA LEU A 11 14.45 -9.78 26.39
C LEU A 11 15.75 -10.56 26.24
N SER A 12 15.62 -11.87 25.97
CA SER A 12 16.75 -12.66 25.50
C SER A 12 17.15 -12.22 24.08
N VAL A 13 18.35 -12.63 23.64
CA VAL A 13 18.82 -12.35 22.27
C VAL A 13 17.87 -12.95 21.24
N GLU A 14 17.34 -14.15 21.49
CA GLU A 14 16.38 -14.83 20.62
C GLU A 14 15.06 -14.07 20.53
N GLU A 15 14.56 -13.53 21.64
CA GLU A 15 13.32 -12.73 21.66
C GLU A 15 13.50 -11.40 20.94
N LYS A 16 14.66 -10.76 21.13
CA LYS A 16 15.04 -9.56 20.36
C LYS A 16 15.05 -9.88 18.87
N VAL A 17 15.74 -10.95 18.46
CA VAL A 17 15.80 -11.39 17.05
C VAL A 17 14.42 -11.71 16.48
N GLN A 18 13.53 -12.35 17.25
CA GLN A 18 12.15 -12.63 16.82
C GLN A 18 11.40 -11.34 16.47
N LEU A 19 11.54 -10.27 17.26
CA LEU A 19 10.86 -9.00 17.04
C LEU A 19 11.28 -8.30 15.74
N LEU A 20 12.45 -8.61 15.18
CA LEU A 20 12.94 -8.04 13.93
C LEU A 20 12.28 -8.68 12.69
N SER A 21 11.32 -9.59 12.82
CA SER A 21 10.59 -10.14 11.67
C SER A 21 9.13 -10.41 11.99
N ALA A 22 8.28 -10.39 10.96
CA ALA A 22 6.90 -10.83 11.12
C ALA A 22 6.78 -12.34 11.37
N VAL A 23 5.68 -12.74 12.02
CA VAL A 23 5.30 -14.16 12.22
C VAL A 23 4.44 -14.70 11.09
N ASP A 24 3.65 -13.83 10.47
CA ASP A 24 2.77 -14.13 9.34
C ASP A 24 2.87 -13.01 8.29
N TRP A 25 1.89 -12.91 7.39
CA TRP A 25 1.90 -11.89 6.35
C TRP A 25 1.82 -10.44 6.86
N TRP A 26 1.32 -10.21 8.08
CA TRP A 26 0.85 -8.89 8.53
C TRP A 26 1.26 -8.51 9.96
N ARG A 27 1.72 -9.45 10.77
CA ARG A 27 1.90 -9.26 12.22
C ARG A 27 3.33 -9.50 12.67
N THR A 28 3.79 -8.66 13.59
CA THR A 28 4.97 -8.94 14.42
C THR A 28 4.62 -10.02 15.48
N PRO A 29 5.60 -10.66 16.14
CA PRO A 29 5.30 -11.62 17.20
C PRO A 29 4.73 -10.95 18.46
N VAL A 30 4.07 -11.78 19.28
CA VAL A 30 3.76 -11.46 20.68
C VAL A 30 4.83 -12.09 21.57
N ILE A 31 5.43 -11.32 22.48
CA ILE A 31 6.27 -11.84 23.55
C ILE A 31 5.49 -11.74 24.86
N LYS A 32 5.32 -12.85 25.58
CA LYS A 32 4.64 -12.88 26.87
C LYS A 32 5.41 -13.75 27.86
N LYS A 33 5.88 -13.11 28.93
CA LYS A 33 6.61 -13.70 30.06
C LYS A 33 6.04 -13.13 31.37
N ASP A 34 6.53 -13.65 32.49
CA ASP A 34 6.06 -13.22 33.82
C ASP A 34 6.36 -11.73 34.10
N ASP A 35 7.46 -11.21 33.57
CA ASP A 35 7.96 -9.85 33.80
C ASP A 35 8.00 -8.96 32.55
N ALA A 36 7.61 -9.46 31.37
CA ALA A 36 7.59 -8.70 30.12
C ALA A 36 6.43 -9.11 29.21
N PHE A 37 5.78 -8.12 28.61
CA PHE A 37 4.76 -8.33 27.60
C PHE A 37 4.95 -7.34 26.45
N ILE A 38 5.03 -7.85 25.22
CA ILE A 38 5.13 -7.09 23.98
C ILE A 38 4.01 -7.58 23.06
N PRO A 39 3.02 -6.73 22.76
CA PRO A 39 1.93 -7.09 21.85
C PRO A 39 2.43 -7.12 20.39
N HIS A 40 1.71 -7.83 19.53
CA HIS A 40 1.97 -7.74 18.09
C HIS A 40 1.52 -6.38 17.57
N ILE A 41 2.15 -5.93 16.49
CA ILE A 41 1.70 -4.82 15.65
C ILE A 41 1.18 -5.44 14.36
N LYS A 42 -0.03 -5.06 13.94
CA LYS A 42 -0.60 -5.50 12.66
C LYS A 42 -0.49 -4.40 11.60
N MET A 43 -0.11 -4.81 10.40
CA MET A 43 0.00 -3.95 9.22
C MET A 43 -1.09 -4.26 8.21
N SER A 44 -1.52 -3.26 7.45
CA SER A 44 -2.43 -3.42 6.32
C SER A 44 -1.99 -2.56 5.15
N ASP A 45 -2.08 -3.09 3.93
CA ASP A 45 -2.19 -2.24 2.74
C ASP A 45 -3.53 -1.49 2.75
N GLY A 46 -3.70 -0.37 2.06
CA GLY A 46 -2.70 0.37 1.31
C GLY A 46 -3.24 1.74 0.86
N PRO A 47 -2.63 2.40 -0.14
CA PRO A 47 -2.74 3.85 -0.30
C PRO A 47 -4.11 4.41 -0.72
N ASN A 48 -5.03 3.57 -1.18
CA ASN A 48 -6.39 3.94 -1.60
C ASN A 48 -7.48 3.17 -0.83
N GLY A 49 -7.15 2.66 0.36
CA GLY A 49 -8.08 1.99 1.26
C GLY A 49 -7.41 0.90 2.10
N ALA A 50 -7.89 0.67 3.32
CA ALA A 50 -7.36 -0.37 4.19
C ALA A 50 -7.96 -1.75 3.85
N ARG A 51 -7.19 -2.61 3.18
CA ARG A 51 -7.63 -3.94 2.75
C ARG A 51 -7.87 -4.89 3.91
N GLY A 52 -7.05 -4.83 4.95
CA GLY A 52 -6.95 -5.87 5.98
C GLY A 52 -6.05 -7.04 5.57
N GLU A 53 -6.20 -8.13 6.29
CA GLU A 53 -5.26 -9.27 6.27
C GLU A 53 -5.47 -10.27 5.12
N SER A 54 -6.56 -10.15 4.36
CA SER A 54 -6.93 -11.18 3.38
C SER A 54 -7.46 -10.59 2.09
N TYR A 55 -7.04 -11.17 0.98
CA TYR A 55 -7.60 -10.89 -0.35
C TYR A 55 -8.93 -11.62 -0.59
N VAL A 56 -9.26 -12.62 0.23
CA VAL A 56 -10.36 -13.57 -0.03
C VAL A 56 -11.33 -13.75 1.14
N SER A 57 -11.15 -13.00 2.25
CA SER A 57 -12.07 -13.07 3.40
C SER A 57 -13.48 -12.59 3.08
N GLY A 58 -13.67 -11.85 1.98
CA GLY A 58 -14.93 -11.20 1.63
C GLY A 58 -15.20 -9.92 2.43
N ILE A 59 -14.30 -9.54 3.35
CA ILE A 59 -14.43 -8.28 4.10
C ILE A 59 -14.14 -7.13 3.14
N THR A 60 -15.12 -6.26 2.98
CA THR A 60 -15.04 -5.10 2.10
C THR A 60 -14.36 -3.90 2.79
N ALA A 61 -13.91 -2.93 2.00
CA ALA A 61 -13.34 -1.67 2.47
C ALA A 61 -13.81 -0.51 1.59
N ALA A 62 -13.68 0.71 2.11
CA ALA A 62 -13.87 1.92 1.31
C ALA A 62 -12.75 2.02 0.27
N CYS A 63 -13.13 2.19 -1.00
CA CYS A 63 -12.21 2.30 -2.14
C CYS A 63 -12.10 3.77 -2.56
N PHE A 64 -10.98 4.41 -2.22
CA PHE A 64 -10.72 5.81 -2.55
C PHE A 64 -10.16 5.94 -3.97
N PRO A 65 -10.23 7.15 -4.58
CA PRO A 65 -9.64 7.38 -5.89
C PRO A 65 -8.14 7.05 -5.92
N CYS A 66 -7.64 6.67 -7.09
CA CYS A 66 -6.20 6.39 -7.26
C CYS A 66 -5.36 7.65 -6.97
N SER A 67 -4.13 7.45 -6.50
CA SER A 67 -3.27 8.55 -6.06
C SER A 67 -2.99 9.58 -7.15
N THR A 68 -2.99 9.22 -8.44
CA THR A 68 -2.85 10.20 -9.53
C THR A 68 -4.07 11.12 -9.66
N CYS A 69 -5.27 10.62 -9.36
CA CYS A 69 -6.47 11.44 -9.28
C CYS A 69 -6.40 12.37 -8.06
N ILE A 70 -5.91 11.85 -6.93
CA ILE A 70 -5.64 12.67 -5.74
C ILE A 70 -4.57 13.73 -6.00
N GLY A 71 -3.49 13.39 -6.70
CA GLY A 71 -2.43 14.32 -7.06
C GLY A 71 -2.94 15.48 -7.93
N ALA A 72 -3.92 15.19 -8.79
CA ALA A 72 -4.55 16.19 -9.65
C ALA A 72 -5.45 17.19 -8.92
N THR A 73 -5.77 16.98 -7.63
CA THR A 73 -6.50 17.99 -6.84
C THR A 73 -5.61 19.18 -6.46
N PHE A 74 -4.29 18.94 -6.31
CA PHE A 74 -3.34 19.91 -5.72
C PHE A 74 -3.81 20.46 -4.35
N ASP A 75 -4.61 19.70 -3.62
CA ASP A 75 -5.28 20.16 -2.40
C ASP A 75 -4.77 19.40 -1.16
N VAL A 76 -3.93 20.08 -0.38
CA VAL A 76 -3.31 19.57 0.84
C VAL A 76 -4.35 19.20 1.90
N ASP A 77 -5.40 20.02 2.07
CA ASP A 77 -6.42 19.80 3.09
C ASP A 77 -7.26 18.56 2.77
N ARG A 78 -7.57 18.36 1.48
CA ARG A 78 -8.24 17.15 1.00
C ARG A 78 -7.40 15.90 1.22
N VAL A 79 -6.09 15.98 1.01
CA VAL A 79 -5.20 14.82 1.22
C VAL A 79 -4.99 14.52 2.71
N HIS A 80 -5.02 15.54 3.57
CA HIS A 80 -5.07 15.33 5.02
C HIS A 80 -6.36 14.59 5.43
N GLN A 81 -7.52 15.06 4.97
CA GLN A 81 -8.82 14.39 5.22
C GLN A 81 -8.84 12.95 4.68
N LEU A 82 -8.24 12.72 3.51
CA LEU A 82 -8.07 11.37 2.95
C LEU A 82 -7.26 10.46 3.90
N GLY A 83 -6.15 10.96 4.44
CA GLY A 83 -5.35 10.23 5.43
C GLY A 83 -6.15 9.85 6.68
N GLU A 84 -6.99 10.77 7.18
CA GLU A 84 -7.87 10.51 8.32
C GLU A 84 -8.91 9.42 8.02
N GLU A 85 -9.56 9.50 6.86
CA GLU A 85 -10.59 8.53 6.47
C GLU A 85 -10.03 7.12 6.23
N ILE A 86 -8.86 6.99 5.60
CA ILE A 86 -8.22 5.67 5.45
C ILE A 86 -7.71 5.15 6.80
N ALA A 87 -7.25 6.01 7.71
CA ALA A 87 -6.86 5.58 9.05
C ALA A 87 -8.07 5.06 9.85
N LYS A 88 -9.24 5.70 9.76
CA LYS A 88 -10.49 5.17 10.34
C LYS A 88 -10.82 3.79 9.78
N GLU A 89 -10.69 3.58 8.47
CA GLU A 89 -10.85 2.23 7.87
C GLU A 89 -9.82 1.24 8.43
N THR A 90 -8.56 1.67 8.61
CA THR A 90 -7.47 0.84 9.15
C THR A 90 -7.79 0.34 10.57
N ILE A 91 -8.40 1.19 11.41
CA ILE A 91 -8.88 0.81 12.74
C ILE A 91 -9.93 -0.31 12.65
N THR A 92 -10.86 -0.26 11.67
CA THR A 92 -11.86 -1.32 11.49
C THR A 92 -11.26 -2.66 11.03
N LYS A 93 -10.04 -2.65 10.48
CA LYS A 93 -9.25 -3.85 10.16
C LYS A 93 -8.34 -4.28 11.33
N SER A 94 -8.47 -3.66 12.49
CA SER A 94 -7.62 -3.88 13.67
C SER A 94 -6.12 -3.75 13.38
N ALA A 95 -5.76 -2.96 12.36
CA ALA A 95 -4.38 -2.70 12.00
C ALA A 95 -3.87 -1.42 12.68
N ASN A 96 -2.57 -1.39 12.97
CA ASN A 96 -1.89 -0.28 13.65
C ASN A 96 -1.02 0.54 12.69
N VAL A 97 -0.62 -0.08 11.58
CA VAL A 97 0.26 0.48 10.57
C VAL A 97 -0.42 0.38 9.21
N LEU A 98 -0.55 1.52 8.53
CA LEU A 98 -0.99 1.59 7.15
C LEU A 98 0.22 1.69 6.22
N LEU A 99 0.30 0.78 5.24
CA LEU A 99 1.38 0.73 4.26
C LEU A 99 1.17 1.75 3.14
N ALA A 100 1.18 3.03 3.50
CA ALA A 100 0.88 4.17 2.64
C ALA A 100 1.51 5.47 3.19
N PRO A 101 1.69 6.52 2.37
CA PRO A 101 1.37 6.61 0.95
C PRO A 101 2.46 6.04 0.04
N THR A 102 2.12 5.71 -1.21
CA THR A 102 3.10 5.40 -2.24
C THR A 102 3.53 6.71 -2.94
N MET A 103 4.84 6.93 -3.03
CA MET A 103 5.46 8.22 -3.39
C MET A 103 6.65 8.07 -4.34
N ASN A 104 6.69 7.00 -5.13
CA ASN A 104 7.68 6.84 -6.20
C ASN A 104 7.39 7.82 -7.35
N ILE A 105 8.44 8.27 -8.04
CA ILE A 105 8.33 9.22 -9.15
C ILE A 105 7.73 8.54 -10.39
N ILE A 106 6.75 9.19 -11.03
CA ILE A 106 6.30 8.80 -12.38
C ILE A 106 7.38 9.23 -13.37
N ARG A 107 8.40 8.40 -13.56
CA ARG A 107 9.49 8.66 -14.53
C ARG A 107 9.06 8.37 -15.97
N SER A 108 8.23 7.35 -16.15
CA SER A 108 7.78 6.86 -17.45
C SER A 108 6.28 6.58 -17.38
N PRO A 109 5.51 6.85 -18.44
CA PRO A 109 4.07 6.55 -18.47
C PRO A 109 3.78 5.04 -18.44
N LEU A 110 4.78 4.19 -18.66
CA LEU A 110 4.65 2.72 -18.68
C LEU A 110 4.82 2.06 -17.30
N GLY A 111 4.99 2.85 -16.24
CA GLY A 111 5.15 2.34 -14.88
C GLY A 111 3.88 1.63 -14.41
N GLY A 112 3.99 0.33 -14.08
CA GLY A 112 2.84 -0.50 -13.70
C GLY A 112 2.14 -0.08 -12.40
N ARG A 113 2.76 0.78 -11.59
CA ARG A 113 2.21 1.33 -10.34
C ARG A 113 2.06 2.86 -10.37
N ASN A 114 2.09 3.47 -11.55
CA ASN A 114 1.93 4.93 -11.67
C ASN A 114 0.62 5.43 -11.03
N TYR A 115 -0.47 4.66 -11.15
CA TYR A 115 -1.75 5.00 -10.51
C TYR A 115 -1.67 5.09 -8.98
N GLU A 116 -0.65 4.49 -8.36
CA GLU A 116 -0.51 4.39 -6.91
C GLU A 116 0.30 5.55 -6.31
N THR A 117 0.92 6.39 -7.15
CA THR A 117 1.66 7.60 -6.72
C THR A 117 0.96 8.88 -7.23
N TYR A 118 1.41 10.05 -6.79
CA TYR A 118 0.72 11.32 -7.02
C TYR A 118 1.10 12.02 -8.32
N SER A 119 2.39 12.06 -8.69
CA SER A 119 2.89 12.92 -9.77
C SER A 119 4.23 12.45 -10.35
N GLU A 120 4.69 13.13 -11.39
CA GLU A 120 6.09 13.13 -11.83
C GLU A 120 6.93 14.20 -11.11
N ASP A 121 6.29 15.21 -10.52
CA ASP A 121 6.95 16.30 -9.81
C ASP A 121 7.23 15.96 -8.34
N PRO A 122 8.49 16.01 -7.88
CA PRO A 122 8.85 15.59 -6.53
C PRO A 122 8.28 16.50 -5.42
N TYR A 123 8.06 17.79 -5.70
CA TYR A 123 7.52 18.73 -4.72
C TYR A 123 6.03 18.45 -4.47
N VAL A 124 5.26 18.21 -5.54
CA VAL A 124 3.85 17.79 -5.45
C VAL A 124 3.73 16.50 -4.65
N ILE A 125 4.53 15.48 -4.97
CA ILE A 125 4.51 14.20 -4.24
C ILE A 125 4.80 14.41 -2.76
N GLY A 126 5.91 15.09 -2.42
CA GLY A 126 6.31 15.28 -1.03
C GLY A 126 5.30 16.07 -0.21
N THR A 127 4.75 17.15 -0.79
CA THR A 127 3.76 18.01 -0.14
C THR A 127 2.47 17.25 0.18
N LEU A 128 1.92 16.53 -0.81
CA LEU A 128 0.68 15.77 -0.61
C LEU A 128 0.90 14.55 0.29
N ALA A 129 2.02 13.85 0.14
CA ALA A 129 2.35 12.71 1.01
C ALA A 129 2.51 13.13 2.47
N ALA A 130 3.09 14.30 2.76
CA ALA A 130 3.19 14.81 4.13
C ALA A 130 1.80 15.08 4.73
N ALA A 131 0.88 15.65 3.95
CA ALA A 131 -0.51 15.85 4.37
C ALA A 131 -1.20 14.53 4.70
N PHE A 132 -1.03 13.51 3.86
CA PHE A 132 -1.57 12.17 4.07
C PHE A 132 -1.03 11.55 5.37
N VAL A 133 0.29 11.62 5.59
CA VAL A 133 0.94 11.10 6.80
C VAL A 133 0.38 11.78 8.05
N ASN A 134 0.27 13.11 8.04
CA ASN A 134 -0.30 13.88 9.15
C ASN A 134 -1.74 13.46 9.46
N GLY A 135 -2.59 13.32 8.43
CA GLY A 135 -3.97 12.85 8.61
C GLY A 135 -4.06 11.43 9.13
N CYS A 136 -3.19 10.53 8.68
CA CYS A 136 -3.16 9.14 9.15
C CYS A 136 -2.75 9.06 10.62
N GLN A 137 -1.67 9.77 10.98
CA GLN A 137 -1.11 9.76 12.33
C GLN A 137 -1.97 10.54 13.34
N SER A 138 -2.78 11.52 12.90
CA SER A 138 -3.75 12.21 13.77
C SER A 138 -4.81 11.25 14.35
N GLN A 139 -5.06 10.13 13.66
CA GLN A 139 -5.98 9.07 14.10
C GLN A 139 -5.26 7.93 14.86
N GLY A 140 -3.98 8.09 15.18
CA GLY A 140 -3.20 7.08 15.92
C GLY A 140 -2.71 5.90 15.07
N ILE A 141 -2.83 5.98 13.74
CA ILE A 141 -2.33 4.96 12.80
C ILE A 141 -0.97 5.38 12.25
N ALA A 142 0.00 4.47 12.30
CA ALA A 142 1.33 4.71 11.74
C ALA A 142 1.28 4.70 10.21
N ALA A 143 1.66 5.81 9.58
CA ALA A 143 1.87 5.84 8.13
C ALA A 143 3.24 5.24 7.77
N THR A 144 3.35 4.69 6.55
CA THR A 144 4.55 4.07 6.00
C THR A 144 4.79 4.56 4.57
N PRO A 145 5.40 5.75 4.38
CA PRO A 145 5.75 6.24 3.06
C PRO A 145 6.64 5.24 2.31
N LYS A 146 6.30 4.94 1.05
CA LYS A 146 6.91 3.86 0.27
C LYS A 146 7.06 4.20 -1.22
N HIS A 147 8.01 3.66 -1.96
CA HIS A 147 9.06 2.73 -1.56
C HIS A 147 10.39 3.45 -1.69
N PHE A 148 11.20 3.42 -0.63
CA PHE A 148 12.47 4.11 -0.52
C PHE A 148 13.61 3.22 -1.05
N VAL A 149 14.20 3.48 -2.21
CA VAL A 149 13.89 4.56 -3.17
C VAL A 149 14.00 4.05 -4.62
N ALA A 150 13.59 4.87 -5.59
CA ALA A 150 13.75 4.62 -7.03
C ALA A 150 13.14 3.28 -7.53
N ASN A 151 11.96 2.92 -7.02
CA ASN A 151 11.14 1.82 -7.52
C ASN A 151 10.12 2.33 -8.56
N ASP A 152 10.61 2.82 -9.69
CA ASP A 152 9.81 3.45 -10.76
C ASP A 152 9.42 2.49 -11.90
N SER A 153 9.71 1.18 -11.76
CA SER A 153 9.36 0.17 -12.75
C SER A 153 9.12 -1.21 -12.12
N GLU A 154 8.02 -1.86 -12.50
CA GLU A 154 7.69 -3.22 -12.06
C GLU A 154 8.53 -4.30 -12.74
N LYS A 155 9.12 -4.00 -13.90
CA LYS A 155 9.87 -4.96 -14.70
C LYS A 155 11.11 -5.45 -13.94
N ARG A 156 11.07 -6.70 -13.46
CA ARG A 156 12.15 -7.33 -12.68
C ARG A 156 12.52 -6.52 -11.43
N ARG A 157 11.55 -5.84 -10.79
CA ARG A 157 11.77 -4.95 -9.63
C ARG A 157 12.62 -5.55 -8.49
N THR A 158 12.59 -6.86 -8.30
CA THR A 158 13.38 -7.58 -7.27
C THR A 158 14.82 -7.92 -7.67
N LYS A 159 15.24 -7.58 -8.89
CA LYS A 159 16.56 -7.90 -9.45
C LYS A 159 17.23 -6.73 -10.16
N MET A 160 16.43 -5.77 -10.63
CA MET A 160 16.92 -4.62 -11.38
C MET A 160 17.73 -3.66 -10.52
N THR A 161 18.53 -2.84 -11.18
CA THR A 161 19.25 -1.72 -10.60
C THR A 161 18.81 -0.45 -11.31
N SER A 162 18.46 0.55 -10.52
CA SER A 162 18.23 1.92 -10.97
C SER A 162 19.58 2.63 -10.93
N GLU A 163 20.17 2.82 -12.11
CA GLU A 163 21.43 3.56 -12.27
C GLU A 163 21.11 5.05 -12.39
N VAL A 164 21.47 5.81 -11.36
CA VAL A 164 21.08 7.22 -11.19
C VAL A 164 22.23 7.99 -10.54
N ASP A 165 22.57 9.13 -11.12
CA ASP A 165 23.59 10.02 -10.55
C ASP A 165 23.08 10.67 -9.25
N GLU A 166 24.01 11.18 -8.44
CA GLU A 166 23.68 11.70 -7.12
C GLU A 166 22.73 12.90 -7.16
N GLN A 167 22.90 13.79 -8.14
CA GLN A 167 22.05 14.97 -8.26
C GLN A 167 20.61 14.55 -8.53
N THR A 168 20.39 13.70 -9.53
CA THR A 168 19.06 13.19 -9.86
C THR A 168 18.46 12.38 -8.70
N LEU A 169 19.26 11.55 -8.02
CA LEU A 169 18.80 10.77 -6.86
C LEU A 169 18.29 11.70 -5.76
N ARG A 170 19.00 12.80 -5.47
CA ARG A 170 18.65 13.77 -4.43
C ARG A 170 17.46 14.64 -4.81
N GLU A 171 17.52 15.28 -5.98
CA GLU A 171 16.55 16.30 -6.40
C GLU A 171 15.21 15.70 -6.84
N ILE A 172 15.20 14.49 -7.40
CA ILE A 172 13.99 13.88 -7.96
C ILE A 172 13.47 12.76 -7.05
N TYR A 173 14.30 11.78 -6.73
CA TYR A 173 13.82 10.56 -6.08
C TYR A 173 13.75 10.66 -4.55
N MET A 174 14.67 11.40 -3.92
CA MET A 174 14.74 11.54 -2.47
C MET A 174 14.04 12.80 -1.95
N LEU A 175 13.94 13.86 -2.75
CA LEU A 175 13.26 15.10 -2.35
C LEU A 175 11.85 14.86 -1.78
N PRO A 176 10.98 13.99 -2.35
CA PRO A 176 9.69 13.70 -1.74
C PRO A 176 9.82 13.16 -0.30
N PHE A 177 10.79 12.27 -0.04
CA PHE A 177 11.02 11.70 1.29
C PHE A 177 11.58 12.74 2.26
N GLN A 178 12.47 13.61 1.80
CA GLN A 178 12.97 14.73 2.59
C GLN A 178 11.83 15.66 3.03
N LEU A 179 10.90 15.98 2.13
CA LEU A 179 9.74 16.82 2.43
C LEU A 179 8.81 16.15 3.46
N VAL A 180 8.50 14.86 3.26
CA VAL A 180 7.67 14.08 4.19
C VAL A 180 8.29 14.03 5.60
N LEU A 181 9.60 13.79 5.71
CA LEU A 181 10.29 13.78 7.01
C LEU A 181 10.27 15.16 7.69
N ARG A 182 10.46 16.24 6.93
CA ARG A 182 10.43 17.62 7.44
C ARG A 182 9.04 18.01 7.95
N ASP A 183 8.00 17.62 7.21
CA ASP A 183 6.66 18.20 7.38
C ASP A 183 5.66 17.26 8.09
N SER A 184 6.02 16.01 8.39
CA SER A 184 5.05 15.04 8.94
C SER A 184 5.57 13.95 9.90
N ASP A 185 6.88 13.85 10.16
CA ASP A 185 7.48 12.84 11.07
C ASP A 185 6.83 11.43 10.97
N PRO A 186 6.94 10.74 9.81
CA PRO A 186 6.35 9.42 9.63
C PRO A 186 6.92 8.42 10.64
N TRP A 187 6.09 7.51 11.16
CA TRP A 187 6.53 6.53 12.16
C TRP A 187 7.16 5.29 11.56
N CYS A 188 6.85 4.99 10.30
CA CYS A 188 7.43 3.91 9.52
C CYS A 188 7.89 4.40 8.15
N LEU A 189 8.78 3.67 7.48
CA LEU A 189 9.15 3.87 6.08
C LEU A 189 9.49 2.53 5.44
N MET A 190 9.05 2.30 4.20
CA MET A 190 9.27 1.01 3.52
C MET A 190 10.38 1.11 2.47
N THR A 191 11.35 0.19 2.52
CA THR A 191 12.40 0.11 1.50
C THR A 191 11.89 -0.48 0.19
N SER A 192 12.44 -0.04 -0.95
CA SER A 192 12.19 -0.62 -2.26
C SER A 192 12.79 -2.02 -2.44
N TYR A 193 12.20 -2.78 -3.37
CA TYR A 193 12.77 -4.04 -3.85
C TYR A 193 14.08 -3.89 -4.63
N ASN A 194 14.20 -2.84 -5.45
CA ASN A 194 15.27 -2.73 -6.42
C ASN A 194 16.60 -2.36 -5.77
N LYS A 195 17.64 -2.43 -6.60
CA LYS A 195 18.93 -1.84 -6.29
C LYS A 195 18.99 -0.39 -6.76
N VAL A 196 19.82 0.41 -6.13
CA VAL A 196 20.26 1.72 -6.61
C VAL A 196 21.77 1.65 -6.78
N ASN A 197 22.27 1.93 -7.99
CA ASN A 197 23.70 1.90 -8.31
C ASN A 197 24.40 0.60 -7.85
N GLY A 198 23.75 -0.54 -8.06
CA GLY A 198 24.31 -1.88 -7.79
C GLY A 198 24.01 -2.48 -6.41
N GLU A 199 23.45 -1.75 -5.46
CA GLU A 199 23.17 -2.24 -4.10
C GLU A 199 21.67 -2.23 -3.78
N TYR A 200 21.14 -3.31 -3.16
CA TYR A 200 19.74 -3.38 -2.76
C TYR A 200 19.40 -2.33 -1.72
N CYS A 201 18.25 -1.66 -1.86
CA CYS A 201 17.87 -0.59 -0.94
C CYS A 201 17.82 -1.06 0.52
N ALA A 202 17.24 -2.25 0.76
CA ALA A 202 17.17 -2.91 2.07
C ALA A 202 18.53 -3.27 2.70
N ASP A 203 19.59 -3.33 1.89
CA ASP A 203 20.95 -3.69 2.31
C ASP A 203 21.90 -2.47 2.28
N SER A 204 21.42 -1.27 1.99
CA SER A 204 22.29 -0.11 1.73
C SER A 204 22.45 0.77 2.96
N ASN A 205 23.60 0.64 3.64
CA ASN A 205 23.96 1.50 4.77
C ASN A 205 24.00 2.98 4.36
N ARG A 206 24.43 3.26 3.13
CA ARG A 206 24.40 4.61 2.57
C ARG A 206 22.99 5.20 2.52
N LEU A 207 22.01 4.44 2.01
CA LEU A 207 20.64 4.95 1.86
C LEU A 207 19.94 5.07 3.21
N ILE A 208 20.07 4.06 4.07
CA ILE A 208 19.32 4.00 5.32
C ILE A 208 20.07 4.72 6.46
N GLU A 209 21.26 4.28 6.84
CA GLU A 209 21.96 4.88 7.98
C GLU A 209 22.54 6.25 7.66
N ASP A 210 23.25 6.42 6.54
CA ASP A 210 23.91 7.70 6.26
C ASP A 210 22.92 8.79 5.84
N ILE A 211 22.05 8.51 4.86
CA ILE A 211 21.12 9.51 4.35
C ILE A 211 19.86 9.58 5.22
N LEU A 212 19.09 8.49 5.31
CA LEU A 212 17.78 8.55 5.95
C LEU A 212 17.88 8.84 7.46
N ARG A 213 18.81 8.21 8.19
CA ARG A 213 18.98 8.43 9.64
C ARG A 213 19.85 9.64 9.97
N LYS A 214 21.11 9.69 9.51
CA LYS A 214 22.06 10.73 9.95
C LYS A 214 21.82 12.09 9.29
N GLU A 215 21.56 12.11 7.99
CA GLU A 215 21.36 13.37 7.25
C GLU A 215 19.93 13.91 7.42
N LEU A 216 18.92 13.05 7.25
CA LEU A 216 17.50 13.45 7.26
C LEU A 216 16.83 13.30 8.63
N GLY A 217 17.47 12.67 9.61
CA GLY A 217 16.98 12.59 10.99
C GLY A 217 15.82 11.63 11.22
N PHE A 218 15.53 10.70 10.30
CA PHE A 218 14.44 9.74 10.49
C PHE A 218 14.67 8.89 11.74
N SER A 219 13.67 8.76 12.62
CA SER A 219 13.79 8.01 13.88
C SER A 219 12.82 6.82 14.00
N GLY A 220 11.88 6.68 13.05
CA GLY A 220 10.86 5.63 13.01
C GLY A 220 11.38 4.23 12.65
N VAL A 221 10.50 3.32 12.24
CA VAL A 221 10.84 1.94 11.84
C VAL A 221 11.06 1.85 10.32
N VAL A 222 12.18 1.29 9.87
CA VAL A 222 12.38 0.89 8.47
C VAL A 222 11.90 -0.54 8.28
N VAL A 223 10.86 -0.71 7.46
CA VAL A 223 10.27 -2.01 7.12
C VAL A 223 10.66 -2.42 5.71
N SER A 224 10.88 -3.72 5.47
CA SER A 224 11.09 -4.21 4.11
C SER A 224 9.79 -4.19 3.31
N ASP A 225 9.86 -4.04 2.00
CA ASP A 225 8.78 -4.56 1.15
C ASP A 225 8.70 -6.10 1.30
N TRP A 226 7.58 -6.71 0.92
CA TRP A 226 7.30 -8.12 1.16
C TRP A 226 8.28 -9.04 0.43
N LEU A 227 9.09 -9.79 1.18
CA LEU A 227 10.21 -10.61 0.68
C LEU A 227 11.36 -9.79 0.07
N GLY A 228 11.39 -8.47 0.32
CA GLY A 228 12.39 -7.52 -0.17
C GLY A 228 13.68 -7.45 0.64
N VAL A 229 14.07 -8.56 1.28
CA VAL A 229 15.32 -8.67 2.05
C VAL A 229 16.24 -9.69 1.37
N TYR A 230 17.52 -9.35 1.25
CA TYR A 230 18.48 -10.08 0.40
C TYR A 230 19.71 -10.59 1.16
N SER A 231 19.82 -10.26 2.45
CA SER A 231 20.95 -10.63 3.30
C SER A 231 20.55 -10.71 4.77
N THR A 232 21.37 -11.37 5.58
CA THR A 232 21.22 -11.38 7.05
C THR A 232 21.93 -10.18 7.67
N ALA A 233 23.26 -10.25 7.80
CA ALA A 233 24.05 -9.26 8.55
C ALA A 233 24.01 -7.88 7.89
N LYS A 234 24.14 -7.82 6.56
CA LYS A 234 24.21 -6.55 5.83
C LYS A 234 22.92 -5.73 5.96
N ALA A 235 21.74 -6.36 5.85
CA ALA A 235 20.46 -5.69 6.03
C ALA A 235 20.30 -5.09 7.45
N VAL A 236 20.60 -5.89 8.48
CA VAL A 236 20.50 -5.45 9.89
C VAL A 236 21.50 -4.33 10.18
N ASN A 237 22.76 -4.48 9.77
CA ASN A 237 23.80 -3.47 9.97
C ASN A 237 23.54 -2.19 9.15
N SER A 238 22.72 -2.27 8.11
CA SER A 238 22.27 -1.12 7.33
C SER A 238 21.04 -0.42 7.92
N GLY A 239 20.51 -0.88 9.05
CA GLY A 239 19.38 -0.22 9.71
C GLY A 239 17.99 -0.62 9.21
N LEU A 240 17.86 -1.73 8.48
CA LEU A 240 16.56 -2.33 8.21
C LEU A 240 16.02 -2.93 9.51
N ASP A 241 14.97 -2.36 10.08
CA ASP A 241 14.47 -2.73 11.41
C ASP A 241 13.55 -3.95 11.38
N LEU A 242 12.68 -4.09 10.36
CA LEU A 242 11.68 -5.17 10.30
C LEU A 242 11.62 -5.89 8.92
N GLU A 243 11.77 -7.22 8.92
CA GLU A 243 11.56 -8.08 7.74
C GLU A 243 10.09 -8.49 7.63
N MET A 244 9.50 -8.23 6.46
CA MET A 244 8.15 -8.66 6.09
C MET A 244 8.20 -9.56 4.84
N PRO A 245 7.28 -10.51 4.67
CA PRO A 245 6.42 -11.12 5.69
C PRO A 245 7.15 -12.19 6.51
N GLY A 246 6.44 -12.75 7.49
CA GLY A 246 6.77 -14.00 8.16
C GLY A 246 6.25 -15.25 7.42
N PRO A 247 6.76 -16.44 7.77
CA PRO A 247 7.90 -16.65 8.66
C PRO A 247 9.22 -16.19 8.01
N THR A 248 10.13 -15.68 8.85
CA THR A 248 11.40 -15.08 8.41
C THR A 248 12.27 -16.02 7.56
N ARG A 249 12.95 -15.46 6.56
CA ARG A 249 14.01 -16.13 5.79
C ARG A 249 15.42 -15.82 6.29
N TRP A 250 15.60 -14.67 6.96
CA TRP A 250 16.91 -14.10 7.27
C TRP A 250 17.16 -13.92 8.77
N ARG A 251 16.13 -13.64 9.57
CA ARG A 251 16.18 -13.17 10.95
C ARG A 251 15.76 -14.22 11.99
N GLY A 252 16.04 -15.48 11.69
CA GLY A 252 15.96 -16.58 12.66
C GLY A 252 17.35 -17.09 13.03
N LEU A 253 17.56 -18.40 12.92
CA LEU A 253 18.86 -19.05 13.19
C LEU A 253 20.04 -18.45 12.42
N LYS A 254 19.82 -17.89 11.23
CA LYS A 254 20.88 -17.22 10.47
C LYS A 254 21.38 -15.98 11.22
N LEU A 255 20.48 -15.12 11.71
CA LEU A 255 20.87 -13.90 12.41
C LEU A 255 21.52 -14.22 13.76
N LEU A 256 21.03 -15.22 14.49
CA LEU A 256 21.68 -15.68 15.72
C LEU A 256 23.14 -16.08 15.48
N LYS A 257 23.42 -16.83 14.41
CA LYS A 257 24.80 -17.19 14.03
C LYS A 257 25.67 -15.98 13.68
N GLU A 258 25.11 -14.97 13.03
CA GLU A 258 25.85 -13.73 12.71
C GLU A 258 26.12 -12.86 13.95
N ILE A 259 25.28 -12.97 14.98
CA ILE A 259 25.54 -12.34 16.29
C ILE A 259 26.66 -13.10 17.01
N GLU A 260 26.59 -14.43 17.06
CA GLU A 260 27.62 -15.29 17.65
C GLU A 260 29.00 -15.08 16.99
N SER A 261 29.04 -14.89 15.66
CA SER A 261 30.27 -14.61 14.90
C SER A 261 30.74 -13.15 14.99
N SER A 262 30.01 -12.28 15.70
CA SER A 262 30.24 -10.83 15.76
C SER A 262 30.14 -10.11 14.41
N ALA A 263 29.54 -10.73 13.39
CA ALA A 263 29.23 -10.07 12.12
C ALA A 263 28.06 -9.08 12.25
N VAL A 264 27.18 -9.29 13.24
CA VAL A 264 26.14 -8.34 13.65
C VAL A 264 26.36 -8.00 15.14
N PRO A 265 26.68 -6.74 15.47
CA PRO A 265 26.77 -6.31 16.86
C PRO A 265 25.38 -6.33 17.52
N ILE A 266 25.29 -6.75 18.78
CA ILE A 266 24.02 -6.82 19.51
C ILE A 266 23.34 -5.45 19.60
N GLU A 267 24.12 -4.37 19.63
CA GLU A 267 23.63 -3.00 19.65
C GLU A 267 22.82 -2.65 18.39
N ALA A 268 23.08 -3.29 17.25
CA ALA A 268 22.26 -3.11 16.04
C ALA A 268 20.88 -3.75 16.19
N ILE A 269 20.81 -4.89 16.86
CA ILE A 269 19.54 -5.55 17.23
C ILE A 269 18.78 -4.67 18.20
N ASP A 270 19.46 -4.19 19.26
CA ASP A 270 18.86 -3.39 20.31
C ASP A 270 18.21 -2.12 19.77
N ARG A 271 18.91 -1.36 18.91
CA ARG A 271 18.35 -0.17 18.25
C ARG A 271 17.09 -0.47 17.44
N SER A 272 17.07 -1.62 16.76
CA SER A 272 15.92 -2.03 15.93
C SER A 272 14.73 -2.41 16.83
N VAL A 273 14.97 -3.15 17.92
CA VAL A 273 13.94 -3.51 18.90
C VAL A 273 13.38 -2.25 19.57
N GLU A 274 14.22 -1.30 19.99
CA GLU A 274 13.77 -0.03 20.60
C GLU A 274 12.79 0.72 19.69
N ARG A 275 13.07 0.82 18.38
CA ARG A 275 12.16 1.46 17.42
C ARG A 275 10.82 0.72 17.29
N ILE A 276 10.84 -0.62 17.31
CA ILE A 276 9.62 -1.45 17.26
C ILE A 276 8.80 -1.29 18.55
N LEU A 277 9.45 -1.27 19.72
CA LEU A 277 8.78 -1.01 21.00
C LEU A 277 8.18 0.40 21.04
N ALA A 278 8.91 1.41 20.55
CA ALA A 278 8.42 2.77 20.44
C ALA A 278 7.21 2.86 19.48
N LEU A 279 7.21 2.12 18.37
CA LEU A 279 6.07 2.04 17.45
C LEU A 279 4.84 1.40 18.13
N ALA A 280 5.03 0.30 18.86
CA ALA A 280 3.94 -0.32 19.63
C ALA A 280 3.35 0.65 20.67
N ARG A 281 4.18 1.48 21.31
CA ARG A 281 3.71 2.51 22.23
C ARG A 281 2.98 3.66 21.51
N LYS A 282 3.55 4.20 20.43
CA LYS A 282 2.94 5.28 19.64
C LYS A 282 1.55 4.90 19.10
N THR A 283 1.38 3.63 18.74
CA THR A 283 0.11 3.08 18.23
C THR A 283 -0.85 2.61 19.34
N GLY A 284 -0.52 2.85 20.62
CA GLY A 284 -1.38 2.50 21.76
C GLY A 284 -1.58 0.99 21.97
N ARG A 285 -0.65 0.18 21.45
CA ARG A 285 -0.78 -1.28 21.38
C ARG A 285 -0.62 -1.94 22.74
N PHE A 286 0.22 -1.38 23.62
CA PHE A 286 0.39 -1.90 24.98
C PHE A 286 -0.86 -1.71 25.83
N GLU A 287 -1.59 -0.61 25.62
CA GLU A 287 -2.84 -0.30 26.32
C GLU A 287 -4.01 -1.14 25.81
N ASN A 288 -4.04 -1.46 24.51
CA ASN A 288 -5.19 -2.12 23.87
C ASN A 288 -4.86 -3.49 23.26
N PRO A 289 -4.09 -4.39 23.91
CA PRO A 289 -3.33 -5.51 23.30
C PRO A 289 -4.15 -6.61 22.60
N GLU A 290 -5.47 -6.54 22.64
CA GLU A 290 -6.36 -7.46 21.91
C GLU A 290 -6.41 -7.07 20.44
N GLU A 291 -6.52 -8.05 19.55
CA GLU A 291 -6.84 -7.81 18.14
C GLU A 291 -8.30 -8.21 17.92
N LEU A 292 -9.13 -7.23 17.55
CA LEU A 292 -10.54 -7.47 17.29
C LEU A 292 -10.74 -8.05 15.88
N PRO A 293 -11.82 -8.81 15.62
CA PRO A 293 -12.15 -9.26 14.28
C PRO A 293 -12.29 -8.08 13.31
N GLU A 294 -11.74 -8.22 12.10
CA GLU A 294 -11.89 -7.21 11.04
C GLU A 294 -13.36 -7.00 10.67
N LYS A 295 -13.74 -5.75 10.43
CA LYS A 295 -15.11 -5.36 10.08
C LYS A 295 -15.12 -4.48 8.85
N SER A 296 -16.26 -4.48 8.16
CA SER A 296 -16.61 -3.47 7.17
C SER A 296 -17.77 -2.66 7.74
N ILE A 297 -17.59 -1.35 7.89
CA ILE A 297 -18.59 -0.44 8.45
C ILE A 297 -18.98 0.53 7.33
N PRO A 298 -20.18 0.43 6.75
CA PRO A 298 -20.68 1.43 5.81
C PRO A 298 -20.79 2.79 6.48
N ASP A 299 -20.41 3.83 5.74
CA ASP A 299 -20.34 5.21 6.19
C ASP A 299 -20.71 6.12 5.01
N ASP A 300 -21.94 6.67 5.05
CA ASP A 300 -22.49 7.47 3.95
C ASP A 300 -21.72 8.79 3.76
N ASP A 301 -21.24 9.40 4.85
CA ASP A 301 -20.42 10.62 4.80
C ASP A 301 -19.07 10.33 4.13
N ARG A 302 -18.44 9.18 4.45
CA ARG A 302 -17.24 8.72 3.75
C ARG A 302 -17.50 8.47 2.27
N MET A 303 -18.66 7.90 1.92
CA MET A 303 -19.03 7.67 0.52
C MET A 303 -19.23 8.97 -0.25
N GLU A 304 -19.88 9.98 0.36
CA GLU A 304 -20.00 11.32 -0.23
C GLU A 304 -18.63 11.99 -0.40
N PHE A 305 -17.77 11.88 0.62
CA PHE A 305 -16.39 12.38 0.55
C PHE A 305 -15.61 11.74 -0.59
N ILE A 306 -15.67 10.42 -0.76
CA ILE A 306 -15.02 9.69 -1.86
C ILE A 306 -15.52 10.19 -3.22
N ALA A 307 -16.84 10.35 -3.38
CA ALA A 307 -17.42 10.83 -4.63
C ALA A 307 -16.98 12.26 -4.95
N LYS A 308 -16.95 13.14 -3.95
CA LYS A 308 -16.49 14.53 -4.10
C LYS A 308 -15.01 14.60 -4.44
N LEU A 309 -14.18 13.84 -3.75
CA LEU A 309 -12.74 13.77 -3.98
C LEU A 309 -12.42 13.25 -5.38
N ALA A 310 -13.16 12.24 -5.86
CA ALA A 310 -13.05 11.75 -7.23
C ALA A 310 -13.40 12.82 -8.27
N ALA A 311 -14.42 13.64 -8.00
CA ALA A 311 -14.82 14.74 -8.87
C ALA A 311 -13.81 15.89 -8.87
N GLU A 312 -13.25 16.24 -7.71
CA GLU A 312 -12.22 17.28 -7.57
C GLU A 312 -10.89 16.90 -8.24
N GLY A 313 -10.56 15.61 -8.28
CA GLY A 313 -9.37 15.09 -8.98
C GLY A 313 -9.56 14.83 -10.47
N ALA A 314 -10.76 15.04 -11.02
CA ALA A 314 -11.04 14.85 -12.44
C ALA A 314 -10.56 16.06 -13.26
N VAL A 315 -9.74 15.83 -14.28
CA VAL A 315 -9.15 16.90 -15.11
C VAL A 315 -9.92 17.05 -16.43
N LEU A 316 -10.53 18.22 -16.66
CA LEU A 316 -11.15 18.57 -17.93
C LEU A 316 -10.07 18.94 -18.97
N LEU A 317 -9.68 17.98 -19.80
CA LEU A 317 -8.62 18.20 -20.81
C LEU A 317 -9.06 19.02 -22.02
N LYS A 318 -10.34 18.91 -22.41
CA LYS A 318 -10.87 19.53 -23.63
C LYS A 318 -12.36 19.86 -23.48
N ASN A 319 -12.74 21.10 -23.81
CA ASN A 319 -14.14 21.54 -23.85
C ASN A 319 -14.34 22.56 -24.98
N GLU A 320 -14.60 22.07 -26.19
CA GLU A 320 -14.86 22.92 -27.36
C GLU A 320 -16.34 23.29 -27.46
N ASN A 321 -16.62 24.48 -28.00
CA ASN A 321 -17.97 24.98 -28.28
C ASN A 321 -18.92 25.00 -27.07
N GLY A 322 -18.37 25.01 -25.84
CA GLY A 322 -19.17 24.99 -24.61
C GLY A 322 -20.01 23.71 -24.46
N LEU A 323 -19.48 22.56 -24.91
CA LEU A 323 -20.19 21.27 -24.83
C LEU A 323 -20.55 20.89 -23.39
N LEU A 324 -19.63 21.07 -22.45
CA LEU A 324 -19.86 20.85 -21.02
C LEU A 324 -20.06 22.18 -20.28
N PRO A 325 -20.95 22.22 -19.26
CA PRO A 325 -21.75 21.12 -18.72
C PRO A 325 -23.00 20.80 -19.56
N LEU A 326 -23.42 19.54 -19.55
CA LEU A 326 -24.68 19.12 -20.18
C LEU A 326 -25.89 19.63 -19.37
N LYS A 327 -26.93 20.09 -20.06
CA LYS A 327 -28.16 20.57 -19.41
C LYS A 327 -29.09 19.39 -19.06
N PRO A 328 -29.87 19.47 -17.97
CA PRO A 328 -30.93 18.50 -17.69
C PRO A 328 -31.88 18.34 -18.89
N GLY A 329 -32.37 17.11 -19.10
CA GLY A 329 -33.22 16.75 -20.24
C GLY A 329 -32.47 16.55 -21.57
N THR A 330 -31.16 16.83 -21.63
CA THR A 330 -30.35 16.52 -22.82
C THR A 330 -30.40 15.03 -23.11
N ARG A 331 -30.64 14.67 -24.37
CA ARG A 331 -30.56 13.29 -24.84
C ARG A 331 -29.11 12.89 -25.05
N VAL A 332 -28.66 11.85 -24.36
CA VAL A 332 -27.27 11.40 -24.36
C VAL A 332 -27.19 9.93 -24.76
N ALA A 333 -26.32 9.63 -25.73
CA ALA A 333 -25.92 8.25 -26.01
C ALA A 333 -24.67 7.94 -25.16
N VAL A 334 -24.80 7.03 -24.20
CA VAL A 334 -23.72 6.55 -23.35
C VAL A 334 -23.14 5.29 -24.00
N ILE A 335 -21.87 5.35 -24.41
CA ILE A 335 -21.23 4.26 -25.17
C ILE A 335 -19.93 3.84 -24.50
N GLY A 336 -19.78 2.54 -24.26
CA GLY A 336 -18.50 1.92 -23.87
C GLY A 336 -18.59 0.99 -22.66
N HIS A 337 -17.71 0.00 -22.61
CA HIS A 337 -17.71 -1.07 -21.60
C HIS A 337 -17.67 -0.54 -20.15
N HIS A 338 -16.87 0.51 -19.91
CA HIS A 338 -16.71 1.10 -18.58
C HIS A 338 -17.91 1.95 -18.12
N ALA A 339 -18.91 2.20 -18.98
CA ALA A 339 -20.14 2.84 -18.56
C ALA A 339 -20.91 1.98 -17.55
N THR A 340 -20.84 0.66 -17.67
CA THR A 340 -21.47 -0.32 -16.75
C THR A 340 -20.46 -1.10 -15.91
N ASN A 341 -19.20 -1.23 -16.36
CA ASN A 341 -18.12 -1.92 -15.65
C ASN A 341 -16.98 -0.96 -15.31
N PRO A 342 -17.17 -0.05 -14.33
CA PRO A 342 -16.16 0.96 -14.01
C PRO A 342 -14.84 0.32 -13.54
N SER A 343 -13.73 0.91 -13.97
CA SER A 343 -12.44 0.66 -13.32
C SER A 343 -12.36 1.56 -12.10
N ILE A 344 -12.44 0.97 -10.91
CA ILE A 344 -12.46 1.68 -9.62
C ILE A 344 -11.08 1.81 -8.96
N GLY A 345 -10.04 1.27 -9.59
CA GLY A 345 -8.68 1.29 -9.06
C GLY A 345 -7.72 0.44 -9.90
N GLY A 346 -6.44 0.49 -9.55
CA GLY A 346 -5.43 -0.38 -10.14
C GLY A 346 -5.35 -1.77 -9.49
N GLY A 347 -4.35 -2.56 -9.90
CA GLY A 347 -4.17 -3.92 -9.43
C GLY A 347 -3.31 -4.04 -8.16
N GLY A 348 -2.75 -5.24 -7.95
CA GLY A 348 -1.73 -5.47 -6.92
C GLY A 348 -2.17 -5.20 -5.48
N SER A 349 -1.21 -4.75 -4.66
CA SER A 349 -1.39 -4.51 -3.23
C SER A 349 -2.30 -3.32 -2.90
N ALA A 350 -2.56 -2.42 -3.85
CA ALA A 350 -3.52 -1.33 -3.67
C ALA A 350 -4.97 -1.78 -3.95
N LYS A 351 -5.21 -3.02 -4.36
CA LYS A 351 -6.57 -3.49 -4.60
C LYS A 351 -7.29 -3.72 -3.28
N VAL A 352 -8.49 -3.14 -3.16
CA VAL A 352 -9.47 -3.45 -2.11
C VAL A 352 -10.72 -4.07 -2.71
N LEU A 353 -11.45 -4.85 -1.90
CA LEU A 353 -12.80 -5.26 -2.24
C LEU A 353 -13.76 -4.14 -1.82
N ALA A 354 -14.26 -3.36 -2.78
CA ALA A 354 -15.07 -2.18 -2.49
C ALA A 354 -16.40 -2.53 -1.82
N GLN A 355 -16.80 -1.75 -0.81
CA GLN A 355 -18.12 -1.85 -0.17
C GLN A 355 -19.27 -1.64 -1.15
N HIS A 356 -19.11 -0.66 -2.04
CA HIS A 356 -20.10 -0.26 -3.03
C HIS A 356 -19.40 0.35 -4.24
N THR A 357 -20.06 0.34 -5.40
CA THR A 357 -19.55 0.95 -6.63
C THR A 357 -20.71 1.48 -7.45
N VAL A 358 -20.64 2.76 -7.83
CA VAL A 358 -21.59 3.38 -8.76
C VAL A 358 -20.99 3.38 -10.14
N SER A 359 -21.72 2.86 -11.12
CA SER A 359 -21.29 2.92 -12.53
C SER A 359 -21.55 4.30 -13.13
N PRO A 360 -20.74 4.76 -14.11
CA PRO A 360 -21.02 6.01 -14.82
C PRO A 360 -22.43 6.08 -15.42
N LEU A 361 -22.95 4.97 -15.95
CA LEU A 361 -24.31 4.92 -16.48
C LEU A 361 -25.35 5.18 -15.38
N GLU A 362 -25.23 4.50 -14.24
CA GLU A 362 -26.13 4.70 -13.10
C GLU A 362 -26.10 6.15 -12.60
N ALA A 363 -24.91 6.75 -12.49
CA ALA A 363 -24.76 8.15 -12.09
C ALA A 363 -25.41 9.11 -13.11
N LEU A 364 -25.21 8.88 -14.41
CA LEU A 364 -25.79 9.70 -15.48
C LEU A 364 -27.31 9.59 -15.54
N GLU A 365 -27.89 8.41 -15.32
CA GLU A 365 -29.34 8.21 -15.26
C GLU A 365 -29.99 8.96 -14.09
N LYS A 366 -29.26 9.10 -12.96
CA LYS A 366 -29.70 9.89 -11.80
C LYS A 366 -29.44 11.40 -11.95
N SER A 367 -28.69 11.84 -12.96
CA SER A 367 -28.31 13.26 -13.15
C SER A 367 -29.37 14.13 -13.84
N GLY A 368 -30.50 13.55 -14.27
CA GLY A 368 -31.55 14.24 -15.03
C GLY A 368 -31.32 14.30 -16.54
N LEU A 369 -30.32 13.57 -17.06
CA LEU A 369 -30.08 13.36 -18.49
C LEU A 369 -30.99 12.25 -19.04
N GLN A 370 -31.35 12.33 -20.34
CA GLN A 370 -32.09 11.29 -21.03
C GLN A 370 -31.11 10.32 -21.71
N CYS A 371 -30.67 9.31 -20.96
CA CYS A 371 -29.62 8.40 -21.39
C CYS A 371 -30.16 7.22 -22.22
N ARG A 372 -29.40 6.84 -23.26
CA ARG A 372 -29.50 5.54 -23.92
C ARG A 372 -28.12 4.90 -23.93
N HIS A 373 -28.04 3.65 -23.50
CA HIS A 373 -26.77 2.95 -23.39
C HIS A 373 -26.53 1.98 -24.55
N SER A 374 -25.29 1.90 -25.01
CA SER A 374 -24.77 0.79 -25.79
C SER A 374 -23.41 0.36 -25.23
N PRO A 375 -23.16 -0.94 -25.00
CA PRO A 375 -21.93 -1.40 -24.37
C PRO A 375 -20.67 -1.14 -25.22
N GLY A 376 -20.84 -0.89 -26.52
CA GLY A 376 -19.72 -0.71 -27.45
C GLY A 376 -18.85 -1.97 -27.52
N VAL A 377 -17.53 -1.79 -27.42
CA VAL A 377 -16.56 -2.89 -27.47
C VAL A 377 -16.23 -3.32 -26.03
N PRO A 378 -16.38 -4.62 -25.69
CA PRO A 378 -16.00 -5.12 -24.38
C PRO A 378 -14.49 -5.04 -24.18
N VAL A 379 -14.05 -4.74 -22.95
CA VAL A 379 -12.64 -4.63 -22.58
C VAL A 379 -12.36 -5.65 -21.48
N TYR A 380 -11.36 -6.49 -21.68
CA TYR A 380 -10.93 -7.49 -20.70
C TYR A 380 -9.45 -7.34 -20.40
N ALA A 381 -9.06 -7.51 -19.14
CA ALA A 381 -7.66 -7.47 -18.73
C ALA A 381 -6.87 -8.69 -19.25
N THR A 382 -7.55 -9.84 -19.33
CA THR A 382 -7.06 -11.08 -19.93
C THR A 382 -8.05 -11.55 -20.98
N VAL A 383 -7.63 -12.46 -21.87
CA VAL A 383 -8.56 -13.09 -22.80
C VAL A 383 -9.66 -13.78 -21.97
N PRO A 384 -10.94 -13.40 -22.13
CA PRO A 384 -12.01 -13.98 -21.33
C PRO A 384 -12.14 -15.47 -21.64
N HIS A 385 -12.46 -16.27 -20.63
CA HIS A 385 -12.89 -17.65 -20.87
C HIS A 385 -14.15 -17.65 -21.74
N PHE A 386 -14.27 -18.66 -22.60
CA PHE A 386 -15.49 -18.87 -23.37
C PHE A 386 -16.66 -18.98 -22.41
N LYS A 387 -17.75 -18.26 -22.67
CA LYS A 387 -18.95 -18.45 -21.87
C LYS A 387 -19.48 -19.86 -22.12
N PRO A 388 -19.91 -20.61 -21.09
CA PRO A 388 -20.39 -21.98 -21.28
C PRO A 388 -21.49 -22.07 -22.36
N ASP A 389 -22.39 -21.09 -22.41
CA ASP A 389 -23.49 -20.99 -23.39
C ASP A 389 -23.04 -20.80 -24.85
N VAL A 390 -21.77 -20.49 -25.11
CA VAL A 390 -21.21 -20.41 -26.48
C VAL A 390 -20.37 -21.63 -26.86
N ILE A 391 -20.20 -22.60 -25.96
CA ILE A 391 -19.48 -23.85 -26.23
C ILE A 391 -20.50 -24.94 -26.58
N SER A 392 -20.54 -25.36 -27.84
CA SER A 392 -21.21 -26.60 -28.23
C SER A 392 -20.17 -27.71 -28.40
N VAL A 393 -20.33 -28.82 -27.68
CA VAL A 393 -19.53 -30.03 -27.92
C VAL A 393 -20.03 -30.64 -29.24
N ILE A 394 -19.17 -30.68 -30.26
CA ILE A 394 -19.44 -31.43 -31.48
C ILE A 394 -18.99 -32.86 -31.22
N ASP A 395 -19.95 -33.77 -31.10
CA ASP A 395 -19.75 -35.22 -31.09
C ASP A 395 -20.02 -35.74 -32.51
N ASP A 396 -19.12 -36.58 -33.04
CA ASP A 396 -19.23 -37.28 -34.33
C ASP A 396 -20.40 -38.30 -34.39
N THR A 397 -21.27 -38.38 -33.37
CA THR A 397 -22.41 -39.33 -33.30
C THR A 397 -23.80 -38.74 -33.53
N GLY A 398 -23.92 -37.49 -34.00
CA GLY A 398 -25.20 -36.91 -34.44
C GLY A 398 -25.89 -36.00 -33.40
N PRO A 399 -27.04 -35.39 -33.74
CA PRO A 399 -27.57 -34.23 -33.03
C PRO A 399 -28.20 -34.62 -31.68
N GLY A 400 -27.39 -34.63 -30.62
CA GLY A 400 -27.83 -34.71 -29.23
C GLY A 400 -27.09 -33.67 -28.39
N GLN A 401 -27.80 -32.67 -27.86
CA GLN A 401 -27.26 -31.75 -26.87
C GLN A 401 -26.96 -32.52 -25.57
N ARG A 402 -25.69 -32.65 -25.18
CA ARG A 402 -25.32 -32.93 -23.79
C ARG A 402 -25.02 -31.63 -23.06
N ASP A 403 -25.40 -31.59 -21.78
CA ASP A 403 -25.20 -30.45 -20.88
C ASP A 403 -23.70 -30.36 -20.51
N LEU A 404 -23.14 -29.15 -20.46
CA LEU A 404 -21.71 -28.91 -20.19
C LEU A 404 -21.23 -29.44 -18.84
N LYS A 405 -22.16 -29.78 -17.95
CA LYS A 405 -21.90 -30.45 -16.66
C LYS A 405 -21.20 -31.80 -16.81
N ASP A 406 -21.23 -32.40 -17.99
CA ASP A 406 -20.57 -33.68 -18.28
C ASP A 406 -19.05 -33.54 -18.56
N PHE A 407 -18.51 -32.31 -18.64
CA PHE A 407 -17.08 -32.05 -18.92
C PHE A 407 -16.41 -31.25 -17.78
N PRO A 408 -15.94 -31.93 -16.71
CA PRO A 408 -15.44 -31.28 -15.50
C PRO A 408 -14.11 -30.51 -15.65
N ILE A 409 -13.47 -30.53 -16.83
CA ILE A 409 -12.17 -29.88 -17.07
C ILE A 409 -12.30 -28.38 -17.45
N LEU A 410 -13.53 -27.89 -17.67
CA LEU A 410 -13.79 -26.51 -18.13
C LEU A 410 -14.40 -25.59 -17.06
N LEU A 411 -14.48 -26.03 -15.80
CA LEU A 411 -15.16 -25.32 -14.71
C LEU A 411 -14.24 -24.85 -13.56
N GLU A 412 -12.91 -24.89 -13.73
CA GLU A 412 -11.96 -24.30 -12.75
C GLU A 412 -11.20 -23.10 -13.31
#